data_AF-A0A059B8Q1-F1
#
_entry.id   AF-A0A059B8Q1-F1
#
_cell.length_a   1.000
_cell.length_b   1.000
_cell.length_c   1.000
_cell.angle_alpha   90.00
_cell.angle_beta   90.00
_cell.angle_gamma   90.00
#
_symmetry.space_group_name_H-M   'P 1'
#
loop_
_entity.id
_entity.type
_entity.pdbx_description
1 polymer ?
#
loop_
_entity_poly.entity_id
_entity_poly.type
_entity_poly.pdbx_seq_one_letter_code
_entity_poly.pdbx_strand_id
1 'polypeptide(L)'
;FLATFSKSISLEYEGQWIDIQCQAPLFIATKMTRMKRRYLFIPSAETFSRASVRWIGYDRVCNPYWSHSVQAFVARTLDTITVWGLECYTKWVRDQERSRR
;
A
#
# COMPACT_ATOMS: atom_id res chain seq x y z
N PHE A 1 1.91 10.89 0.32
CA PHE A 1 2.11 11.93 1.34
C PHE A 1 3.01 11.44 2.49
N LEU A 2 2.54 10.56 3.38
CA LEU A 2 3.32 10.13 4.57
C LEU A 2 4.71 9.54 4.24
N ALA A 3 4.80 8.71 3.20
CA ALA A 3 6.10 8.18 2.76
C ALA A 3 7.08 9.28 2.32
N THR A 4 6.59 10.30 1.60
CA THR A 4 7.40 11.44 1.16
C THR A 4 7.83 12.31 2.34
N PHE A 5 6.92 12.58 3.27
CA PHE A 5 7.17 13.33 4.49
C PHE A 5 8.19 12.64 5.41
N SER A 6 8.03 11.34 5.63
CA SER A 6 9.00 10.55 6.40
C SER A 6 10.36 10.53 5.71
N LYS A 7 10.40 10.46 4.38
CA LYS A 7 11.65 10.47 3.61
C LYS A 7 12.38 11.81 3.73
N SER A 8 11.68 12.94 3.70
CA SER A 8 12.29 14.26 3.85
C SER A 8 12.89 14.44 5.24
N ILE A 9 12.17 14.08 6.30
CA ILE A 9 12.71 14.17 7.66
C ILE A 9 13.88 13.20 7.86
N SER A 10 13.79 11.97 7.31
CA SER A 10 14.91 11.03 7.36
C SER A 10 16.20 11.58 6.74
N LEU A 11 16.11 12.38 5.66
CA LEU A 11 17.28 13.07 5.08
C LEU A 11 17.85 14.15 6.00
N GLU A 12 16.97 14.92 6.65
CA GLU A 12 17.40 16.02 7.54
C GLU A 12 18.15 15.50 8.78
N TYR A 13 17.76 14.32 9.27
CA TYR A 13 18.29 13.72 10.50
C TYR A 13 19.38 12.65 10.26
N GLU A 14 19.75 12.39 9.01
CA GLU A 14 20.75 11.38 8.63
C GLU A 14 22.13 11.67 9.25
N GLY A 15 22.51 12.95 9.33
CA GLY A 15 23.77 13.37 9.97
C GLY A 15 23.77 13.32 11.50
N GLN A 16 22.62 13.04 12.12
CA GLN A 16 22.45 13.00 13.59
C GLN A 16 22.32 11.58 14.13
N TRP A 17 22.56 10.55 13.30
CA TRP A 17 22.40 9.13 13.67
C TRP A 17 20.98 8.77 14.09
N ILE A 18 19.99 9.50 13.59
CA ILE A 18 18.56 9.25 13.85
C ILE A 18 17.96 8.66 12.57
N ASP A 19 17.55 7.39 12.65
CA ASP A 19 16.90 6.69 11.55
C ASP A 19 15.37 6.83 11.65
N ILE A 20 14.74 7.26 10.56
CA ILE A 20 13.30 7.51 10.48
C ILE A 20 12.72 6.70 9.34
N GLN A 21 11.78 5.82 9.67
CA GLN A 21 11.15 4.91 8.72
C GLN A 21 9.64 5.02 8.69
N CYS A 22 9.08 4.94 7.49
CA CYS A 22 7.65 4.82 7.27
C CYS A 22 7.25 3.35 7.16
N GLN A 23 6.48 2.83 8.12
CA GLN A 23 5.93 1.47 8.10
C GLN A 23 4.61 1.47 7.30
N ALA A 24 4.53 0.69 6.22
CA ALA A 24 3.34 0.57 5.39
C ALA A 24 2.79 -0.88 5.38
N PRO A 25 2.17 -1.34 6.49
CA PRO A 25 1.81 -2.74 6.72
C PRO A 25 0.72 -3.37 5.82
N LEU A 26 0.03 -2.63 4.96
CA LEU A 26 -1.14 -3.14 4.20
C LEU A 26 -2.07 -4.03 5.07
N PHE A 27 -2.31 -5.28 4.68
CA PHE A 27 -3.21 -6.20 5.37
C PHE A 27 -2.48 -7.16 6.30
N ILE A 28 -2.70 -6.97 7.61
CA ILE A 28 -2.16 -7.79 8.70
C ILE A 28 -3.30 -8.20 9.62
N ALA A 29 -3.22 -9.39 10.22
CA ALA A 29 -4.16 -9.82 11.24
C ALA A 29 -3.88 -9.07 12.56
N THR A 30 -4.60 -7.97 12.76
CA THR A 30 -4.56 -7.13 13.96
C THR A 30 -5.98 -6.89 14.48
N LYS A 31 -6.10 -6.35 15.70
CA LYS A 31 -7.41 -5.94 16.23
C LYS A 31 -8.06 -4.84 15.38
N MET A 32 -7.25 -4.00 14.71
CA MET A 32 -7.71 -2.91 13.85
C MET A 32 -8.36 -3.43 12.56
N THR A 33 -7.77 -4.46 11.95
CA THR A 33 -8.29 -5.04 10.70
C THR A 33 -9.43 -6.04 10.95
N ARG A 34 -9.58 -6.53 12.20
CA ARG A 34 -10.54 -7.59 12.60
C ARG A 34 -10.42 -8.86 11.74
N MET A 35 -9.31 -9.06 11.05
CA MET A 35 -9.07 -10.20 10.17
C MET A 35 -8.63 -11.41 10.97
N LYS A 36 -9.24 -12.57 10.69
CA LYS A 36 -8.78 -13.85 11.26
C LYS A 36 -7.49 -14.28 10.54
N ARG A 37 -6.55 -14.84 11.31
CA ARG A 37 -5.28 -15.46 10.85
C ARG A 37 -5.54 -16.77 10.06
N ARG A 38 -6.40 -16.73 9.05
CA ARG A 38 -6.73 -17.88 8.18
C ARG A 38 -6.20 -17.74 6.76
N TYR A 39 -5.77 -16.54 6.37
CA TYR A 39 -5.33 -16.26 5.01
C TYR A 39 -3.81 -16.44 4.89
N LEU A 40 -3.37 -17.24 3.92
CA LEU A 40 -1.96 -17.55 3.67
C LEU A 40 -1.09 -16.30 3.39
N PHE A 41 -1.71 -15.20 2.98
CA PHE A 41 -1.03 -13.95 2.64
C PHE A 41 -1.10 -12.86 3.72
N ILE A 42 -1.65 -13.17 4.90
CA ILE A 42 -1.86 -12.19 5.98
C ILE A 42 -0.98 -12.56 7.18
N PRO A 43 0.14 -11.85 7.42
CA PRO A 43 0.98 -12.08 8.58
C PRO A 43 0.23 -11.68 9.88
N SER A 44 0.65 -12.24 11.02
CA SER A 44 0.18 -11.76 12.32
C SER A 44 0.90 -10.47 12.73
N ALA A 45 0.27 -9.67 13.60
CA ALA A 45 0.87 -8.45 14.14
C ALA A 45 2.28 -8.67 14.72
N GLU A 46 2.46 -9.76 15.47
CA GLU A 46 3.74 -10.12 16.11
C GLU A 46 4.81 -10.55 15.09
N THR A 47 4.39 -11.26 14.03
CA THR A 47 5.30 -11.66 12.96
C THR A 47 5.74 -10.45 12.16
N PHE A 48 4.82 -9.51 11.89
CA PHE A 48 5.15 -8.26 11.25
C PHE A 48 6.06 -7.39 12.11
N SER A 49 5.75 -7.16 13.39
CA SER A 49 6.57 -6.32 14.27
C SER A 49 8.00 -6.83 14.40
N ARG A 50 8.18 -8.16 14.51
CA ARG A 50 9.51 -8.78 14.54
C ARG A 50 10.29 -8.56 13.25
N ALA A 51 9.64 -8.62 12.09
CA ALA A 51 10.29 -8.34 10.82
C ALA A 51 10.57 -6.84 10.62
N SER A 52 9.65 -5.97 11.05
CA SER A 52 9.81 -4.52 11.02
C SER A 52 11.00 -4.03 11.84
N VAL A 53 11.22 -4.59 13.04
CA VAL A 53 12.38 -4.24 13.87
C VAL A 53 13.69 -4.71 13.23
N ARG A 54 13.68 -5.88 12.57
CA ARG A 54 14.85 -6.37 11.82
C ARG A 54 15.16 -5.57 10.56
N TRP A 55 14.18 -4.87 10.02
CA TRP A 55 14.31 -4.01 8.83
C TRP A 55 14.96 -2.65 9.14
N ILE A 56 15.22 -2.35 10.41
CA ILE A 56 15.83 -1.07 10.79
C ILE A 56 17.22 -0.92 10.18
N GLY A 57 17.44 0.20 9.50
CA GLY A 57 18.70 0.52 8.83
C GLY A 57 18.83 0.03 7.38
N TYR A 58 17.81 -0.60 6.79
CA TYR A 58 17.85 -1.03 5.38
C TYR A 58 17.31 0.03 4.42
N ASP A 59 16.03 0.39 4.57
CA ASP A 59 15.35 1.34 3.69
C ASP A 59 14.39 2.21 4.51
N ARG A 60 14.14 3.44 4.04
CA ARG A 60 13.32 4.46 4.71
C ARG A 60 11.82 4.15 4.65
N VAL A 61 11.42 3.24 3.75
CA VAL A 61 10.07 2.69 3.70
C VAL A 61 10.15 1.20 4.03
N CYS A 62 9.54 0.82 5.14
CA CYS A 62 9.55 -0.56 5.61
C CYS A 62 8.43 -1.35 4.93
N ASN A 63 8.81 -2.28 4.06
CA ASN A 63 7.95 -3.32 3.50
C ASN A 63 8.64 -4.69 3.56
N PRO A 64 8.61 -5.36 4.73
CA PRO A 64 9.45 -6.52 4.99
C PRO A 64 8.93 -7.83 4.36
N TYR A 65 7.78 -7.82 3.69
CA TYR A 65 7.18 -9.03 3.11
C TYR A 65 6.85 -8.85 1.62
N TRP A 66 7.27 -9.81 0.81
CA TRP A 66 6.89 -9.88 -0.61
C TRP A 66 5.38 -10.00 -0.83
N SER A 67 4.64 -10.59 0.13
CA SER A 67 3.18 -10.71 0.07
C SER A 67 2.48 -9.35 0.04
N HIS A 68 3.04 -8.35 0.72
CA HIS A 68 2.57 -6.97 0.68
C HIS A 68 2.80 -6.34 -0.70
N SER A 69 3.88 -6.68 -1.40
CA SER A 69 4.08 -6.26 -2.79
C SER A 69 3.01 -6.82 -3.73
N VAL A 70 2.60 -8.08 -3.53
CA VAL A 70 1.48 -8.68 -4.27
C VAL A 70 0.15 -7.99 -3.95
N GLN A 71 -0.13 -7.73 -2.67
CA GLN A 71 -1.33 -7.00 -2.25
C GLN A 71 -1.39 -5.60 -2.89
N ALA A 72 -0.26 -4.88 -2.92
CA ALA A 72 -0.17 -3.57 -3.56
C ALA A 72 -0.38 -3.64 -5.08
N PHE A 73 0.17 -4.67 -5.74
CA PHE A 73 -0.03 -4.88 -7.17
C PHE A 73 -1.50 -5.14 -7.51
N VAL A 74 -2.17 -6.01 -6.75
CA VAL A 74 -3.60 -6.30 -6.94
C VAL A 74 -4.44 -5.04 -6.72
N ALA A 75 -4.18 -4.27 -5.66
CA ALA A 75 -4.90 -3.03 -5.39
C ALA A 75 -4.78 -2.02 -6.54
N ARG A 76 -3.57 -1.83 -7.09
CA ARG A 76 -3.34 -0.93 -8.24
C ARG A 76 -4.02 -1.42 -9.52
N THR A 77 -4.01 -2.73 -9.75
CA THR A 77 -4.63 -3.32 -10.94
C THR A 77 -6.14 -3.14 -10.91
N LEU A 78 -6.77 -3.35 -9.75
CA LEU A 78 -8.20 -3.14 -9.57
C LEU A 78 -8.59 -1.67 -9.79
N ASP A 79 -7.83 -0.73 -9.23
CA ASP A 79 -8.07 0.71 -9.42
C ASP A 79 -7.96 1.13 -10.90
N THR A 80 -6.99 0.56 -11.62
CA THR A 80 -6.84 0.82 -13.06
C THR A 80 -8.03 0.30 -13.86
N ILE A 81 -8.50 -0.92 -13.54
CA ILE A 81 -9.65 -1.54 -14.21
C ILE A 81 -10.93 -0.76 -13.93
N THR A 82 -11.16 -0.31 -12.69
CA THR A 82 -12.36 0.45 -12.34
C THR A 82 -12.40 1.80 -13.05
N VAL A 83 -11.28 2.52 -13.09
CA VAL A 83 -11.17 3.79 -13.84
C VAL A 83 -11.44 3.56 -15.33
N TRP A 84 -10.79 2.56 -15.93
CA TRP A 84 -11.02 2.21 -17.33
C TRP A 84 -12.48 1.84 -17.62
N GLY A 85 -13.11 1.05 -16.75
CA GLY A 85 -14.53 0.68 -16.87
C GLY A 85 -15.46 1.89 -16.81
N LEU A 86 -15.19 2.86 -15.91
CA LEU A 86 -15.93 4.12 -15.84
C LEU A 86 -15.74 4.97 -17.09
N GLU A 87 -14.52 5.04 -17.64
CA GLU A 87 -14.26 5.73 -18.90
C GLU A 87 -15.00 5.08 -20.07
N CYS A 88 -14.98 3.75 -20.16
CA CYS A 88 -15.73 3.01 -21.18
C CYS A 88 -17.24 3.25 -21.05
N TYR A 89 -17.77 3.21 -19.83
CA TYR A 89 -19.18 3.49 -19.55
C TYR A 89 -19.57 4.91 -19.96
N THR A 90 -18.79 5.92 -19.56
CA THR A 90 -19.07 7.33 -19.90
C THR A 90 -18.96 7.58 -21.41
N LYS A 91 -18.03 6.94 -22.12
CA LYS A 91 -17.95 6.98 -23.59
C LYS A 91 -19.19 6.37 -24.23
N TRP A 92 -19.59 5.18 -23.78
CA TRP A 92 -20.78 4.51 -24.29
C TRP A 92 -22.06 5.33 -24.10
N VAL A 93 -22.26 5.93 -22.91
CA VAL A 93 -23.41 6.81 -22.63
C VAL A 93 -23.41 8.01 -23.58
N ARG A 94 -22.26 8.64 -23.79
CA ARG A 94 -22.13 9.79 -24.69
C ARG A 94 -22.45 9.44 -26.15
N ASP A 95 -22.06 8.25 -26.60
CA ASP A 95 -22.34 7.78 -27.95
C ASP A 95 -23.84 7.45 -28.14
N GLN A 96 -24.51 6.96 -27.09
CA GLN A 96 -25.97 6.78 -27.09
C GLN A 96 -26.70 8.12 -27.20
N GLU A 97 -26.27 9.14 -26.47
CA GLU A 97 -26.84 10.50 -26.56
C GLU A 97 -26.59 11.16 -27.92
N ARG A 98 -25.46 10.88 -28.56
CA ARG A 98 -25.15 11.36 -29.91
C ARG A 98 -25.99 10.66 -30.97
N SER A 99 -26.27 9.36 -30.80
CA SER A 99 -27.09 8.58 -31.75
C SER A 99 -28.59 8.89 -31.63
N ARG A 100 -29.02 9.48 -30.50
CA ARG A 100 -30.40 9.92 -30.25
C ARG A 100 -30.68 11.37 -30.68
N ARG A 101 -29.63 12.16 -30.99
CA ARG A 101 -29.72 13.51 -31.55
C ARG A 101 -29.62 13.47 -33.07
#